data_AF-A0A2G6F9T9-F1
#
_entry.id   AF-A0A2G6F9T9-F1
#
_cell.length_a   1.000
_cell.length_b   1.000
_cell.length_c   1.000
_cell.angle_alpha   90.00
_cell.angle_beta   90.00
_cell.angle_gamma   90.00
#
_symmetry.space_group_name_H-M   'P 1'
#
loop_
_entity.id
_entity.type
_entity.pdbx_description
1 polymer ?
#
loop_
_entity_poly.entity_id
_entity_poly.type
_entity_poly.pdbx_seq_one_letter_code
_entity_poly.pdbx_strand_id
1 'polypeptide(L)'
;MKKLLLISLCLAVFTAFAQSGDSSEKLLTSTEWINENLDYLRFDNNIAIFNFDNTKQVVNFDLNKKTLSFKVNYRVAGMETKTEEFTFKIKELRKNKLILEPLVESEANPDNYKKLNIKPLTKEKQYILYNRGHIMERTNFQKITFHASTCYGTCPSFSVEINRDGTVFYKGIQYTSPYIGYYVGQLSKEEIYSLRKILNRSQLENIKEKWHQQSEPNNTPRYNYIIELDKGEKFYLNTNDQHPVLDRLSQYIRSITEKADLQKAEGMHEFEQSPIDKYKVQQF
;
A
#
# COMPACT_ATOMS: atom_id res chain seq x y z
N MET A 1 -23.38 -48.52 -61.27
CA MET A 1 -22.05 -48.05 -60.86
C MET A 1 -22.22 -46.90 -59.86
N LYS A 2 -21.57 -47.04 -58.70
CA LYS A 2 -21.06 -46.02 -57.75
C LYS A 2 -21.83 -44.69 -57.55
N LYS A 3 -22.49 -44.64 -56.39
CA LYS A 3 -22.55 -43.57 -55.36
C LYS A 3 -21.98 -42.19 -55.71
N LEU A 4 -22.78 -41.13 -55.51
CA LEU A 4 -22.30 -39.84 -55.01
C LEU A 4 -23.30 -39.28 -54.00
N LEU A 5 -23.01 -39.46 -52.72
CA LEU A 5 -23.75 -38.91 -51.59
C LEU A 5 -22.81 -37.84 -51.01
N LEU A 6 -23.03 -36.59 -51.42
CA LEU A 6 -22.21 -35.46 -50.98
C LEU A 6 -22.75 -34.97 -49.62
N ILE A 7 -22.22 -35.55 -48.55
CA ILE A 7 -22.46 -35.08 -47.18
C ILE A 7 -21.65 -33.79 -47.01
N SER A 8 -22.34 -32.65 -47.05
CA SER A 8 -21.77 -31.34 -46.69
C SER A 8 -21.56 -31.28 -45.18
N LEU A 9 -20.36 -31.64 -44.76
CA LEU A 9 -19.89 -31.51 -43.37
C LEU A 9 -19.61 -30.03 -43.09
N CYS A 10 -20.58 -29.32 -42.50
CA CYS A 10 -20.36 -27.98 -41.94
C CYS A 10 -19.40 -28.08 -40.75
N LEU A 11 -18.10 -27.94 -40.99
CA LEU A 11 -17.14 -27.55 -39.95
C LEU A 11 -17.41 -26.09 -39.60
N ALA A 12 -18.25 -25.86 -38.58
CA ALA A 12 -18.23 -24.62 -37.83
C ALA A 12 -16.92 -24.57 -37.04
N VAL A 13 -15.87 -24.02 -37.64
CA VAL A 13 -14.69 -23.59 -36.90
C VAL A 13 -15.10 -22.36 -36.10
N PHE A 14 -15.51 -22.57 -34.84
CA PHE A 14 -15.60 -21.49 -33.86
C PHE A 14 -14.18 -20.96 -33.62
N THR A 15 -13.80 -19.93 -34.37
CA THR A 15 -12.64 -19.11 -34.01
C THR A 15 -13.01 -18.29 -32.79
N ALA A 16 -12.78 -18.85 -31.59
CA ALA A 16 -12.75 -18.09 -30.35
C ALA A 16 -11.49 -17.20 -30.36
N PHE A 17 -11.53 -16.10 -31.12
CA PHE A 17 -10.52 -15.05 -31.04
C PHE A 17 -10.73 -14.24 -29.75
N ALA A 18 -10.00 -14.67 -28.71
CA ALA A 18 -9.29 -13.85 -27.73
C ALA A 18 -9.95 -12.52 -27.26
N GLN A 19 -10.88 -12.62 -26.30
CA GLN A 19 -11.15 -11.57 -25.29
C GLN A 19 -10.13 -11.61 -24.12
N SER A 20 -8.93 -12.15 -24.33
CA SER A 20 -7.96 -12.37 -23.24
C SER A 20 -7.24 -11.11 -22.76
N GLY A 21 -7.23 -10.02 -23.55
CA GLY A 21 -6.55 -8.77 -23.21
C GLY A 21 -7.14 -8.06 -21.99
N ASP A 22 -8.44 -7.82 -22.02
CA ASP A 22 -9.17 -7.02 -21.01
C ASP A 22 -9.14 -7.68 -19.61
N SER A 23 -9.28 -9.00 -19.55
CA SER A 23 -9.29 -9.73 -18.27
C SER A 23 -7.95 -9.69 -17.52
N SER A 24 -6.83 -9.74 -18.26
CA SER A 24 -5.48 -9.79 -17.69
C SER A 24 -5.03 -8.40 -17.24
N GLU A 25 -5.31 -7.38 -18.05
CA GLU A 25 -5.10 -5.97 -17.68
C GLU A 25 -5.90 -5.59 -16.44
N LYS A 26 -7.19 -5.96 -16.39
CA LYS A 26 -8.04 -5.72 -15.23
C LYS A 26 -7.53 -6.45 -13.98
N LEU A 27 -7.09 -7.70 -14.11
CA LEU A 27 -6.54 -8.46 -12.97
C LEU A 27 -5.29 -7.77 -12.41
N LEU A 28 -4.37 -7.37 -13.29
CA LEU A 28 -3.14 -6.70 -12.91
C LEU A 28 -3.41 -5.36 -12.20
N THR A 29 -4.28 -4.53 -12.78
CA THR A 29 -4.49 -3.14 -12.34
C THR A 29 -5.43 -3.01 -11.15
N SER A 30 -6.38 -3.94 -10.96
CA SER A 30 -7.29 -3.93 -9.81
C SER A 30 -6.72 -4.64 -8.56
N THR A 31 -5.54 -5.25 -8.68
CA THR A 31 -4.91 -6.03 -7.61
C THR A 31 -3.75 -5.26 -7.00
N GLU A 32 -3.61 -5.39 -5.68
CA GLU A 32 -2.38 -5.02 -4.97
C GLU A 32 -1.48 -6.25 -4.86
N TRP A 33 -0.23 -6.09 -5.26
CA TRP A 33 0.77 -7.16 -5.34
C TRP A 33 1.84 -6.95 -4.29
N ILE A 34 2.27 -8.02 -3.62
CA ILE A 34 3.29 -7.96 -2.58
C ILE A 34 4.15 -9.22 -2.52
N ASN A 35 5.43 -9.11 -2.16
CA ASN A 35 6.29 -10.27 -1.91
C ASN A 35 6.70 -10.41 -0.42
N GLU A 36 7.52 -11.42 -0.14
CA GLU A 36 8.02 -11.74 1.21
C GLU A 36 8.92 -10.66 1.83
N ASN A 37 9.49 -9.78 1.01
CA ASN A 37 10.34 -8.66 1.43
C ASN A 37 9.56 -7.35 1.55
N LEU A 38 8.22 -7.40 1.45
CA LEU A 38 7.34 -6.25 1.44
C LEU A 38 7.48 -5.33 0.21
N ASP A 39 8.12 -5.82 -0.86
CA ASP A 39 8.05 -5.15 -2.16
C ASP A 39 6.58 -5.16 -2.60
N TYR A 40 6.03 -3.98 -2.82
CA TYR A 40 4.64 -3.71 -3.13
C TYR A 40 4.55 -3.14 -4.54
N LEU A 41 3.45 -3.48 -5.22
CA LEU A 41 3.07 -2.90 -6.50
C LEU A 41 1.54 -2.75 -6.53
N ARG A 42 1.07 -1.53 -6.75
CA ARG A 42 -0.36 -1.23 -6.98
C ARG A 42 -0.48 -0.31 -8.19
N PHE A 43 -1.55 -0.50 -8.95
CA PHE A 43 -1.96 0.44 -9.99
C PHE A 43 -3.15 1.25 -9.49
N ASP A 44 -3.14 2.54 -9.78
CA ASP A 44 -4.17 3.48 -9.37
C ASP A 44 -4.36 4.49 -10.50
N ASN A 45 -5.42 4.32 -11.29
CA ASN A 45 -5.61 5.05 -12.54
C ASN A 45 -4.39 4.88 -13.48
N ASN A 46 -3.74 5.99 -13.87
CA ASN A 46 -2.60 6.02 -14.79
C ASN A 46 -1.24 5.97 -14.06
N ILE A 47 -1.22 5.74 -12.74
CA ILE A 47 0.01 5.63 -11.95
C ILE A 47 0.18 4.23 -11.38
N ALA A 48 1.44 3.81 -11.26
CA ALA A 48 1.88 2.66 -10.50
C ALA A 48 2.63 3.14 -9.25
N ILE A 49 2.31 2.53 -8.11
CA ILE A 49 2.95 2.76 -6.83
C ILE A 49 3.73 1.51 -6.49
N PHE A 50 5.04 1.63 -6.29
CA PHE A 50 5.89 0.51 -5.92
C PHE A 50 6.98 0.89 -4.92
N ASN A 51 7.65 -0.10 -4.31
CA ASN A 51 8.75 0.11 -3.36
C ASN A 51 9.79 -1.02 -3.37
N PHE A 52 10.27 -1.41 -4.55
CA PHE A 52 11.25 -2.50 -4.71
C PHE A 52 12.61 -2.24 -4.04
N ASP A 53 12.83 -1.02 -3.53
CA ASP A 53 14.02 -0.57 -2.81
C ASP A 53 13.69 -0.08 -1.39
N ASN A 54 12.53 -0.46 -0.84
CA ASN A 54 11.95 0.07 0.40
C ASN A 54 11.60 1.56 0.37
N THR A 55 11.69 2.23 -0.78
CA THR A 55 11.26 3.62 -0.97
C THR A 55 10.00 3.67 -1.82
N LYS A 56 8.98 4.38 -1.36
CA LYS A 56 7.75 4.55 -2.14
C LYS A 56 8.02 5.39 -3.40
N GLN A 57 7.76 4.80 -4.56
CA GLN A 57 7.85 5.42 -5.87
C GLN A 57 6.45 5.53 -6.49
N VAL A 58 6.19 6.62 -7.22
CA VAL A 58 4.95 6.85 -7.97
C VAL A 58 5.32 7.22 -9.39
N VAL A 59 4.88 6.43 -10.37
CA VAL A 59 5.33 6.56 -11.76
C VAL A 59 4.17 6.28 -12.73
N ASN A 60 4.25 6.81 -13.95
CA ASN A 60 3.32 6.45 -15.03
C ASN A 60 3.68 5.08 -15.62
N PHE A 61 2.69 4.35 -16.15
CA PHE A 61 2.87 3.03 -16.77
C PHE A 61 2.14 2.89 -18.12
N ASP A 62 2.59 1.97 -18.96
CA ASP A 62 1.96 1.56 -20.24
C ASP A 62 1.98 0.02 -20.35
N LEU A 63 0.81 -0.60 -20.61
CA LEU A 63 0.60 -2.06 -20.58
C LEU A 63 0.60 -2.74 -21.96
N ASN A 64 0.64 -1.98 -23.06
CA ASN A 64 0.30 -2.49 -24.39
C ASN A 64 1.17 -3.66 -24.90
N LYS A 65 2.37 -3.86 -24.34
CA LYS A 65 3.35 -4.85 -24.82
C LYS A 65 3.52 -6.08 -23.92
N LYS A 66 2.63 -6.31 -22.93
CA LYS A 66 2.87 -7.26 -21.81
C LYS A 66 4.16 -6.97 -21.05
N THR A 67 4.57 -5.71 -21.11
CA THR A 67 5.66 -5.16 -20.32
C THR A 67 5.07 -4.18 -19.33
N LEU A 68 5.74 -4.00 -18.20
CA LEU A 68 5.55 -2.89 -17.30
C LEU A 68 6.72 -1.95 -17.50
N SER A 69 6.47 -0.78 -18.08
CA SER A 69 7.46 0.28 -18.16
C SER A 69 7.20 1.31 -17.08
N PHE A 70 8.23 1.65 -16.33
CA PHE A 70 8.18 2.63 -15.24
C PHE A 70 9.15 3.77 -15.56
N LYS A 71 8.62 4.99 -15.70
CA LYS A 71 9.46 6.17 -15.91
C LYS A 71 9.79 6.84 -14.59
N VAL A 72 11.07 6.90 -14.25
CA VAL A 72 11.59 7.55 -13.05
C VAL A 72 12.19 8.90 -13.41
N ASN A 73 11.67 9.96 -12.79
CA ASN A 73 12.19 11.32 -12.96
C ASN A 73 13.10 11.69 -11.79
N TYR A 74 14.30 12.20 -12.06
CA TYR A 74 15.25 12.61 -11.02
C TYR A 74 16.09 13.82 -11.45
N ARG A 75 16.55 14.60 -10.46
CA ARG A 75 17.40 15.78 -10.69
C ARG A 75 18.85 15.49 -10.38
N VAL A 76 19.71 15.62 -11.39
CA VAL A 76 21.16 15.67 -11.21
C VAL A 76 21.54 17.11 -10.83
N ALA A 77 22.46 17.28 -9.87
CA ALA A 77 22.82 18.62 -9.38
C ALA A 77 23.31 19.50 -10.54
N GLY A 78 22.71 20.68 -10.72
CA GLY A 78 23.05 21.61 -11.80
C GLY A 78 22.53 21.22 -13.20
N MET A 79 21.68 20.19 -13.32
CA MET A 79 21.09 19.78 -14.61
C MET A 79 19.56 19.79 -14.57
N GLU A 80 18.95 19.76 -15.75
CA GLU A 80 17.52 19.52 -15.92
C GLU A 80 17.10 18.14 -15.37
N THR A 81 15.80 17.98 -15.12
CA THR A 81 15.21 16.71 -14.71
C THR A 81 15.47 15.66 -15.79
N LYS A 82 16.11 14.54 -15.42
CA LYS A 82 16.27 13.37 -16.30
C LYS A 82 15.12 12.40 -16.08
N THR A 83 14.71 11.71 -17.14
CA THR A 83 13.71 10.64 -17.12
C THR A 83 14.36 9.36 -17.61
N GLU A 84 14.27 8.29 -16.81
CA GLU A 84 14.79 6.97 -17.15
C GLU A 84 13.64 5.96 -17.13
N GLU A 85 13.63 5.04 -18.09
CA GLU A 85 12.57 4.05 -18.23
C GLU A 85 13.09 2.66 -17.84
N PHE A 86 12.44 2.04 -16.86
CA PHE A 86 12.70 0.68 -16.44
C PHE A 86 11.60 -0.23 -16.96
N THR A 87 11.95 -1.17 -17.82
CA THR A 87 10.98 -2.07 -18.43
C THR A 87 11.07 -3.45 -17.79
N PHE A 88 9.93 -4.06 -17.48
CA PHE A 88 9.82 -5.42 -16.96
C PHE A 88 8.92 -6.24 -17.89
N LYS A 89 9.30 -7.48 -18.16
CA LYS A 89 8.45 -8.45 -18.83
C LYS A 89 7.55 -9.14 -17.80
N ILE A 90 6.26 -9.24 -18.10
CA ILE A 90 5.34 -10.06 -17.33
C ILE A 90 5.54 -11.52 -17.75
N LYS A 91 6.26 -12.29 -16.94
CA LYS A 91 6.54 -13.71 -17.21
C LYS A 91 5.35 -14.61 -16.87
N GLU A 92 4.64 -14.30 -15.79
CA GLU A 92 3.46 -15.03 -15.34
C GLU A 92 2.47 -14.04 -14.70
N LEU A 93 1.19 -14.12 -15.08
CA LEU A 93 0.10 -13.42 -14.41
C LEU A 93 -1.05 -14.40 -14.18
N ARG A 94 -1.31 -14.68 -12.90
CA ARG A 94 -2.41 -15.51 -12.41
C ARG A 94 -3.11 -14.78 -11.28
N LYS A 95 -4.31 -15.23 -10.91
CA LYS A 95 -5.15 -14.61 -9.87
C LYS A 95 -4.40 -14.29 -8.57
N ASN A 96 -3.49 -15.15 -8.15
CA ASN A 96 -2.74 -15.05 -6.90
C ASN A 96 -1.23 -14.84 -7.06
N LYS A 97 -0.73 -14.73 -8.29
CA LYS A 97 0.72 -14.72 -8.55
C LYS A 97 1.06 -13.87 -9.77
N LEU A 98 2.02 -12.98 -9.60
CA LEU A 98 2.62 -12.15 -10.64
C LEU A 98 4.13 -12.38 -10.62
N ILE A 99 4.70 -12.73 -11.78
CA ILE A 99 6.16 -12.78 -11.95
C ILE A 99 6.57 -11.69 -12.92
N LEU A 100 7.39 -10.76 -12.45
CA LEU A 100 8.04 -9.74 -13.27
C LEU A 100 9.52 -10.08 -13.45
N GLU A 101 10.02 -9.85 -14.64
CA GLU A 101 11.44 -10.04 -14.98
C GLU A 101 11.95 -8.74 -15.62
N PRO A 102 12.93 -8.05 -15.02
CA PRO A 102 13.45 -6.81 -15.60
C PRO A 102 14.06 -7.09 -16.98
N LEU A 103 13.71 -6.26 -17.96
CA LEU A 103 14.33 -6.22 -19.27
C LEU A 103 15.53 -5.28 -19.17
N VAL A 104 16.73 -5.85 -19.03
CA VAL A 104 17.98 -5.09 -19.01
C VAL A 104 18.31 -4.68 -20.45
N GLU A 105 17.86 -3.51 -20.88
CA GLU A 105 18.28 -2.90 -22.14
C GLU A 105 19.65 -2.23 -21.96
N SER A 106 20.70 -3.06 -21.80
CA SER A 106 22.13 -2.69 -21.73
C SER A 106 22.60 -1.89 -20.49
N GLU A 107 23.80 -2.26 -20.02
CA GLU A 107 24.76 -1.56 -19.15
C GLU A 107 24.33 -0.23 -18.47
N ALA A 108 23.22 -0.22 -17.74
CA ALA A 108 22.90 0.89 -16.85
C ALA A 108 23.99 0.95 -15.77
N ASN A 109 25.02 1.78 -15.99
CA ASN A 109 26.12 1.95 -15.04
C ASN A 109 25.51 2.52 -13.74
N PRO A 110 25.53 1.76 -12.62
CA PRO A 110 24.98 2.22 -11.34
C PRO A 110 25.54 3.58 -10.89
N ASP A 111 26.76 3.91 -11.31
CA ASP A 111 27.43 5.17 -10.97
C ASP A 111 26.77 6.40 -11.62
N ASN A 112 25.99 6.22 -12.69
CA ASN A 112 25.21 7.30 -13.30
C ASN A 112 23.96 7.68 -12.48
N TYR A 113 23.60 6.86 -11.50
CA TYR A 113 22.37 6.96 -10.71
C TYR A 113 22.65 7.19 -9.24
N LYS A 114 23.66 7.99 -8.87
CA LYS A 114 24.06 8.22 -7.45
C LYS A 114 22.92 8.64 -6.50
N LYS A 115 21.78 9.12 -7.01
CA LYS A 115 20.60 9.52 -6.24
C LYS A 115 19.43 8.51 -6.30
N LEU A 116 19.53 7.47 -7.11
CA LEU A 116 18.52 6.43 -7.27
C LEU A 116 19.18 5.08 -7.01
N ASN A 117 18.67 4.32 -6.04
CA ASN A 117 19.09 2.94 -5.88
C ASN A 117 18.46 2.09 -6.99
N ILE A 118 19.09 2.06 -8.18
CA ILE A 118 18.60 1.30 -9.33
C ILE A 118 18.91 -0.19 -9.25
N LYS A 119 19.71 -0.63 -8.27
CA LYS A 119 20.12 -2.04 -8.12
C LYS A 119 18.94 -3.01 -8.06
N PRO A 120 17.82 -2.71 -7.41
CA PRO A 120 16.63 -3.56 -7.47
C PRO A 120 16.03 -3.60 -8.89
N LEU A 121 16.00 -2.46 -9.58
CA LEU A 121 15.40 -2.33 -10.92
C LEU A 121 16.24 -2.99 -12.03
N THR A 122 17.53 -3.22 -11.79
CA THR A 122 18.47 -3.82 -12.76
C THR A 122 18.91 -5.24 -12.43
N LYS A 123 18.43 -5.83 -11.33
CA LYS A 123 18.89 -7.16 -10.87
C LYS A 123 18.30 -8.28 -11.74
N GLU A 124 19.09 -9.30 -12.06
CA GLU A 124 18.69 -10.54 -12.76
C GLU A 124 17.63 -11.41 -12.03
N LYS A 125 17.01 -10.89 -10.96
CA LYS A 125 16.02 -11.63 -10.17
C LYS A 125 14.61 -11.39 -10.70
N GLN A 126 13.86 -12.49 -10.80
CA GLN A 126 12.42 -12.44 -10.97
C GLN A 126 11.77 -11.92 -9.68
N TYR A 127 10.90 -10.93 -9.82
CA TYR A 127 10.02 -10.47 -8.76
C TYR A 127 8.81 -11.38 -8.72
N ILE A 128 8.74 -12.24 -7.69
CA ILE A 128 7.60 -13.10 -7.44
C ILE A 128 6.69 -12.38 -6.43
N LEU A 129 5.62 -11.82 -6.95
CA LEU A 129 4.62 -11.10 -6.18
C LEU A 129 3.36 -11.94 -6.06
N TYR A 130 2.67 -11.77 -4.94
CA TYR A 130 1.42 -12.45 -4.63
C TYR A 130 0.29 -11.44 -4.50
N ASN A 131 -0.92 -11.85 -4.86
CA ASN A 131 -2.10 -11.00 -4.66
C ASN A 131 -2.32 -10.79 -3.16
N ARG A 132 -2.16 -9.54 -2.71
CA ARG A 132 -2.31 -9.14 -1.32
C ARG A 132 -3.69 -9.48 -0.76
N GLY A 133 -4.73 -9.44 -1.58
CA GLY A 133 -6.09 -9.82 -1.19
C GLY A 133 -6.23 -11.29 -0.79
N HIS A 134 -5.32 -12.16 -1.26
CA HIS A 134 -5.27 -13.58 -0.92
C HIS A 134 -4.33 -13.89 0.26
N ILE A 135 -3.48 -12.93 0.65
CA ILE A 135 -2.67 -13.01 1.86
C ILE A 135 -3.52 -12.44 3.00
N MET A 136 -4.22 -13.33 3.71
CA MET A 136 -4.93 -12.94 4.92
C MET A 136 -4.23 -13.53 6.12
N GLU A 137 -3.56 -12.67 6.89
CA GLU A 137 -3.27 -13.00 8.28
C GLU A 137 -4.61 -13.04 9.04
N ARG A 138 -4.72 -13.90 10.06
CA ARG A 138 -5.88 -13.92 10.96
C ARG A 138 -5.58 -13.05 12.17
N THR A 139 -5.42 -11.76 11.92
CA THR A 139 -5.03 -10.75 12.90
C THR A 139 -6.28 -10.07 13.43
N ASN A 140 -6.72 -10.50 14.61
CA ASN A 140 -7.71 -9.76 15.38
C ASN A 140 -7.01 -8.80 16.34
N PHE A 141 -7.64 -7.65 16.58
CA PHE A 141 -7.18 -6.64 17.51
C PHE A 141 -8.15 -6.48 18.67
N GLN A 142 -7.60 -6.16 19.85
CA GLN A 142 -8.35 -5.64 20.99
C GLN A 142 -8.48 -4.13 20.90
N LYS A 143 -7.38 -3.45 20.53
CA LYS A 143 -7.28 -2.00 20.55
C LYS A 143 -6.30 -1.48 19.52
N ILE A 144 -6.61 -0.36 18.89
CA ILE A 144 -5.69 0.39 18.02
C ILE A 144 -5.61 1.81 18.55
N THR A 145 -4.42 2.24 18.97
CA THR A 145 -4.13 3.63 19.26
C THR A 145 -3.23 4.19 18.15
N PHE A 146 -3.60 5.35 17.62
CA PHE A 146 -2.89 6.03 16.55
C PHE A 146 -2.71 7.50 16.87
N HIS A 147 -1.51 8.02 16.59
CA HIS A 147 -1.19 9.43 16.71
C HIS A 147 -0.69 9.96 15.37
N ALA A 148 -1.17 11.13 14.98
CA ALA A 148 -0.63 11.91 13.88
C ALA A 148 -0.08 13.24 14.40
N SER A 149 1.17 13.56 14.05
CA SER A 149 1.71 14.91 14.25
C SER A 149 1.29 15.85 13.11
N THR A 150 1.55 17.13 13.32
CA THR A 150 1.56 18.11 12.23
C THR A 150 2.71 17.88 11.25
N CYS A 151 2.62 18.60 10.13
CA CYS A 151 3.63 18.70 9.08
C CYS A 151 3.82 20.18 8.72
N TYR A 152 4.76 20.49 7.82
CA TYR A 152 4.82 21.84 7.23
C TYR A 152 3.61 22.05 6.31
N GLY A 153 2.54 22.65 6.84
CA GLY A 153 1.26 22.83 6.15
C GLY A 153 0.07 22.56 7.08
N THR A 154 -0.97 21.94 6.52
CA THR A 154 -2.27 21.73 7.20
C THR A 154 -2.56 20.26 7.50
N CYS A 155 -1.53 19.44 7.76
CA CYS A 155 -1.75 18.05 8.15
C CYS A 155 -2.45 18.00 9.52
N PRO A 156 -3.61 17.33 9.63
CA PRO A 156 -4.32 17.22 10.90
C PRO A 156 -3.47 16.49 11.93
N SER A 157 -3.32 17.07 13.11
CA SER A 157 -2.74 16.41 14.27
C SER A 157 -3.84 15.97 15.22
N PHE A 158 -3.84 14.69 15.54
CA PHE A 158 -4.86 14.07 16.37
C PHE A 158 -4.37 12.77 16.99
N SER A 159 -5.13 12.29 17.96
CA SER A 159 -5.02 10.95 18.52
C SER A 159 -6.35 10.24 18.41
N VAL A 160 -6.30 8.95 18.15
CA VAL A 160 -7.50 8.11 18.10
C VAL A 160 -7.20 6.76 18.73
N GLU A 161 -8.17 6.27 19.49
CA GLU A 161 -8.20 4.91 20.01
C GLU A 161 -9.47 4.23 19.50
N ILE A 162 -9.33 3.03 18.93
CA ILE A 162 -10.43 2.21 18.42
C ILE A 162 -10.41 0.88 19.15
N ASN A 163 -11.45 0.60 19.90
CA ASN A 163 -11.63 -0.67 20.60
C ASN A 163 -12.32 -1.71 19.70
N ARG A 164 -12.14 -2.99 20.03
CA ARG A 164 -12.69 -4.13 19.26
C ARG A 164 -14.21 -4.13 19.13
N ASP A 165 -14.90 -3.55 20.11
CA ASP A 165 -16.35 -3.37 20.13
C ASP A 165 -16.82 -2.19 19.26
N GLY A 166 -15.89 -1.40 18.74
CA GLY A 166 -16.13 -0.22 17.91
C GLY A 166 -16.20 1.09 18.66
N THR A 167 -16.01 1.11 19.97
CA THR A 167 -15.87 2.36 20.73
C THR A 167 -14.66 3.12 20.22
N VAL A 168 -14.85 4.40 19.88
CA VAL A 168 -13.80 5.30 19.40
C VAL A 168 -13.60 6.43 20.38
N PHE A 169 -12.37 6.65 20.81
CA PHE A 169 -11.94 7.88 21.46
C PHE A 169 -11.13 8.70 20.48
N TYR A 170 -11.41 9.99 20.36
CA TYR A 170 -10.73 10.89 19.43
C TYR A 170 -10.35 12.19 20.13
N LYS A 171 -9.10 12.63 19.93
CA LYS A 171 -8.62 13.96 20.34
C LYS A 171 -8.07 14.68 19.13
N GLY A 172 -8.80 15.64 18.61
CA GLY A 172 -8.30 16.53 17.57
C GLY A 172 -7.56 17.72 18.17
N ILE A 173 -6.42 18.08 17.58
CA ILE A 173 -5.49 19.08 18.12
C ILE A 173 -5.35 20.26 17.15
N GLN A 174 -4.68 20.06 16.02
CA GLN A 174 -4.42 21.10 15.02
C GLN A 174 -4.95 20.66 13.66
N TYR A 175 -5.58 21.59 12.92
CA TYR A 175 -6.16 21.34 11.60
C TYR A 175 -7.22 20.20 11.57
N THR A 176 -7.92 19.97 12.68
CA THR A 176 -8.97 18.94 12.82
C THR A 176 -10.38 19.52 12.91
N SER A 177 -10.59 20.78 12.53
CA SER A 177 -11.93 21.39 12.54
C SER A 177 -12.93 20.55 11.72
N PRO A 178 -14.16 20.32 12.21
CA PRO A 178 -14.77 20.87 13.43
C PRO A 178 -14.43 20.10 14.72
N TYR A 179 -13.74 18.97 14.63
CA TYR A 179 -13.43 18.07 15.75
C TYR A 179 -12.17 18.50 16.51
N ILE A 180 -12.19 19.66 17.17
CA ILE A 180 -11.12 20.08 18.10
C ILE A 180 -11.51 19.71 19.53
N GLY A 181 -10.59 19.08 20.26
CA GLY A 181 -10.82 18.57 21.62
C GLY A 181 -11.16 17.08 21.66
N TYR A 182 -11.77 16.64 22.76
CA TYR A 182 -12.08 15.23 23.02
C TYR A 182 -13.48 14.86 22.52
N TYR A 183 -13.56 13.71 21.87
CA TYR A 183 -14.79 13.12 21.33
C TYR A 183 -14.82 11.63 21.63
N VAL A 184 -16.03 11.09 21.78
CA VAL A 184 -16.31 9.66 21.84
C VAL A 184 -17.33 9.34 20.77
N GLY A 185 -17.19 8.20 20.12
CA GLY A 185 -18.19 7.71 19.19
C GLY A 185 -18.14 6.21 19.05
N GLN A 186 -18.87 5.72 18.06
CA GLN A 186 -19.05 4.30 17.81
C GLN A 186 -18.91 4.03 16.32
N LEU A 187 -18.14 3.02 15.97
CA LEU A 187 -18.13 2.45 14.62
C LEU A 187 -19.27 1.44 14.47
N SER A 188 -19.85 1.40 13.27
CA SER A 188 -20.76 0.34 12.88
C SER A 188 -20.04 -1.01 12.80
N LYS A 189 -20.81 -2.10 12.75
CA LYS A 189 -20.26 -3.46 12.60
C LYS A 189 -19.54 -3.62 11.26
N GLU A 190 -20.06 -2.97 10.21
CA GLU A 190 -19.52 -2.97 8.86
C GLU A 190 -18.16 -2.25 8.80
N GLU A 191 -18.03 -1.13 9.51
CA GLU A 191 -16.77 -0.41 9.64
C GLU A 191 -15.74 -1.22 10.43
N ILE A 192 -16.11 -1.83 11.56
CA ILE A 192 -15.20 -2.72 12.31
C ILE A 192 -14.75 -3.92 11.48
N TYR A 193 -15.66 -4.53 10.71
CA TYR A 193 -15.31 -5.60 9.79
C TYR A 193 -14.34 -5.14 8.69
N SER A 194 -14.53 -3.94 8.17
CA SER A 194 -13.64 -3.33 7.17
C SER A 194 -12.25 -3.04 7.75
N LEU A 195 -12.17 -2.51 8.97
CA LEU A 195 -10.92 -2.29 9.69
C LEU A 195 -10.16 -3.61 9.92
N ARG A 196 -10.86 -4.68 10.35
CA ARG A 196 -10.25 -6.02 10.49
C ARG A 196 -9.68 -6.54 9.17
N LYS A 197 -10.41 -6.36 8.06
CA LYS A 197 -9.91 -6.73 6.72
C LYS A 197 -8.66 -5.95 6.34
N ILE A 198 -8.59 -4.67 6.66
CA ILE A 198 -7.43 -3.83 6.38
C ILE A 198 -6.23 -4.29 7.23
N LEU A 199 -6.42 -4.54 8.52
CA LEU A 199 -5.38 -5.05 9.41
C LEU A 199 -4.84 -6.41 8.95
N ASN A 200 -5.70 -7.36 8.61
CA ASN A 200 -5.31 -8.68 8.10
C ASN A 200 -4.47 -8.63 6.82
N ARG A 201 -4.57 -7.52 6.06
CA ARG A 201 -3.79 -7.26 4.86
C ARG A 201 -2.57 -6.40 5.11
N SER A 202 -2.42 -5.84 6.31
CA SER A 202 -1.36 -4.88 6.66
C SER A 202 -0.02 -5.55 6.99
N GLN A 203 0.02 -6.88 7.04
CA GLN A 203 1.23 -7.68 7.27
C GLN A 203 2.08 -7.15 8.43
N LEU A 204 1.45 -6.95 9.60
CA LEU A 204 2.06 -6.24 10.71
C LEU A 204 3.31 -6.97 11.23
N GLU A 205 3.29 -8.30 11.24
CA GLU A 205 4.44 -9.12 11.63
C GLU A 205 5.62 -8.90 10.67
N ASN A 206 5.40 -8.96 9.35
CA ASN A 206 6.45 -8.70 8.36
C ASN A 206 6.99 -7.27 8.48
N ILE A 207 6.13 -6.27 8.72
CA ILE A 207 6.55 -4.87 8.90
C ILE A 207 7.47 -4.75 10.13
N LYS A 208 7.09 -5.39 11.25
CA LYS A 208 7.88 -5.39 12.50
C LYS A 208 9.27 -5.98 12.31
N GLU A 209 9.38 -7.06 11.54
CA GLU A 209 10.63 -7.82 11.38
C GLU A 209 11.53 -7.31 10.26
N LYS A 210 10.94 -6.91 9.12
CA LYS A 210 11.68 -6.73 7.86
C LYS A 210 11.77 -5.28 7.41
N TRP A 211 10.90 -4.41 7.91
CA TRP A 211 10.85 -3.04 7.44
C TRP A 211 11.51 -2.07 8.42
N HIS A 212 12.41 -1.26 7.87
CA HIS A 212 12.99 -0.13 8.57
C HIS A 212 12.89 1.10 7.69
N GLN A 213 12.37 2.17 8.28
CA GLN A 213 12.35 3.46 7.64
C GLN A 213 13.77 3.91 7.26
N GLN A 214 13.96 4.25 5.99
CA GLN A 214 15.23 4.75 5.46
C GLN A 214 15.32 6.28 5.47
N SER A 215 14.16 6.95 5.45
CA SER A 215 14.11 8.41 5.46
C SER A 215 14.59 8.99 6.79
N GLU A 216 15.41 10.03 6.71
CA GLU A 216 15.74 10.90 7.84
C GLU A 216 14.50 11.67 8.32
N PRO A 217 14.52 12.24 9.54
CA PRO A 217 13.52 13.21 9.97
C PRO A 217 13.35 14.31 8.92
N ASN A 218 12.11 14.53 8.48
CA ASN A 218 11.77 15.52 7.47
C ASN A 218 10.45 16.21 7.85
N ASN A 219 9.92 17.06 6.98
CA ASN A 219 8.73 17.88 7.24
C ASN A 219 7.39 17.16 7.03
N THR A 220 7.38 15.84 6.86
CA THR A 220 6.15 15.05 6.75
C THR A 220 5.54 14.79 8.14
N PRO A 221 4.24 14.46 8.23
CA PRO A 221 3.67 14.06 9.51
C PRO A 221 4.31 12.77 10.02
N ARG A 222 4.57 12.72 11.32
CA ARG A 222 4.91 11.51 12.05
C ARG A 222 3.64 10.78 12.45
N TYR A 223 3.72 9.46 12.42
CA TYR A 223 2.67 8.54 12.82
C TYR A 223 3.19 7.58 13.87
N ASN A 224 2.42 7.39 14.93
CA ASN A 224 2.62 6.30 15.89
C ASN A 224 1.45 5.33 15.74
N TYR A 225 1.75 4.04 15.56
CA TYR A 225 0.79 2.93 15.60
C TYR A 225 1.07 2.12 16.85
N ILE A 226 0.02 1.86 17.63
CA ILE A 226 0.04 0.98 18.79
C ILE A 226 -1.15 0.04 18.61
N ILE A 227 -0.89 -1.21 18.28
CA ILE A 227 -1.94 -2.18 17.98
C ILE A 227 -1.82 -3.34 18.95
N GLU A 228 -2.81 -3.48 19.81
CA GLU A 228 -2.95 -4.60 20.72
C GLU A 228 -3.76 -5.71 20.04
N LEU A 229 -3.14 -6.87 19.88
CA LEU A 229 -3.72 -8.06 19.25
C LEU A 229 -4.49 -8.92 20.27
N ASP A 230 -5.34 -9.83 19.78
CA ASP A 230 -6.22 -10.66 20.62
C ASP A 230 -5.51 -11.44 21.76
N LYS A 231 -4.21 -11.74 21.61
CA LYS A 231 -3.39 -12.46 22.61
C LYS A 231 -2.61 -11.54 23.55
N GLY A 232 -2.89 -10.23 23.54
CA GLY A 232 -2.15 -9.22 24.30
C GLY A 232 -0.79 -8.84 23.71
N GLU A 233 -0.40 -9.41 22.56
CA GLU A 233 0.77 -8.94 21.83
C GLU A 233 0.54 -7.50 21.35
N LYS A 234 1.55 -6.65 21.49
CA LYS A 234 1.52 -5.27 21.00
C LYS A 234 2.48 -5.07 19.84
N PHE A 235 1.97 -4.48 18.77
CA PHE A 235 2.75 -3.94 17.67
C PHE A 235 2.92 -2.44 17.87
N TYR A 236 4.18 -1.97 17.79
CA TYR A 236 4.52 -0.56 17.88
C TYR A 236 5.26 -0.15 16.62
N LEU A 237 4.84 0.97 16.02
CA LEU A 237 5.58 1.58 14.92
C LEU A 237 5.51 3.10 15.03
N ASN A 238 6.66 3.75 15.04
CA ASN A 238 6.77 5.18 14.86
C ASN A 238 7.48 5.48 13.53
N THR A 239 6.90 6.34 12.70
CA THR A 239 7.42 6.61 11.36
C THR A 239 7.01 7.99 10.84
N ASN A 240 7.88 8.66 10.08
CA ASN A 240 7.52 9.79 9.21
C ASN A 240 7.57 9.44 7.71
N ASP A 241 7.81 8.17 7.39
CA ASP A 241 7.86 7.65 6.03
C ASP A 241 7.26 6.25 6.04
N GLN A 242 5.95 6.21 5.90
CA GLN A 242 5.14 5.03 6.11
C GLN A 242 5.20 4.08 4.91
N HIS A 243 5.41 2.79 5.18
CA HIS A 243 5.37 1.75 4.17
C HIS A 243 4.01 1.70 3.43
N PRO A 244 3.97 1.53 2.09
CA PRO A 244 2.72 1.52 1.30
C PRO A 244 1.68 0.49 1.76
N VAL A 245 2.13 -0.62 2.35
CA VAL A 245 1.23 -1.65 2.90
C VAL A 245 0.31 -1.08 3.99
N LEU A 246 0.76 -0.08 4.75
CA LEU A 246 -0.06 0.54 5.78
C LEU A 246 -1.01 1.63 5.23
N ASP A 247 -0.92 2.02 3.95
CA ASP A 247 -1.65 3.17 3.38
C ASP A 247 -3.16 3.08 3.66
N ARG A 248 -3.75 1.89 3.49
CA ARG A 248 -5.18 1.66 3.73
C ARG A 248 -5.55 1.78 5.21
N LEU A 249 -4.67 1.33 6.11
CA LEU A 249 -4.88 1.45 7.55
C LEU A 249 -4.85 2.92 7.97
N SER A 250 -3.82 3.65 7.55
CA SER A 250 -3.71 5.09 7.83
C SER A 250 -4.85 5.89 7.24
N GLN A 251 -5.25 5.59 6.00
CA GLN A 251 -6.37 6.25 5.35
C GLN A 251 -7.68 6.00 6.11
N TYR A 252 -7.91 4.75 6.54
CA TYR A 252 -9.08 4.40 7.32
C TYR A 252 -9.11 5.17 8.64
N ILE A 253 -8.00 5.15 9.39
CA ILE A 253 -7.90 5.82 10.69
C ILE A 253 -8.02 7.35 10.54
N ARG A 254 -7.42 7.94 9.50
CA ARG A 254 -7.51 9.38 9.23
C ARG A 254 -8.90 9.85 8.81
N SER A 255 -9.76 8.94 8.34
CA SER A 255 -11.16 9.23 8.01
C SER A 255 -12.12 8.90 9.15
N ILE A 256 -11.62 8.66 10.37
CA ILE A 256 -12.46 8.22 11.50
C ILE A 256 -13.60 9.18 11.82
N THR A 257 -13.39 10.49 11.63
CA THR A 257 -14.41 11.53 11.87
C THR A 257 -15.58 11.45 10.90
N GLU A 258 -15.41 10.79 9.76
CA GLU A 258 -16.47 10.54 8.76
C GLU A 258 -17.15 9.18 8.97
N LYS A 259 -16.55 8.31 9.79
CA LYS A 259 -16.93 6.90 9.95
C LYS A 259 -17.58 6.58 11.27
N ALA A 260 -17.19 7.30 12.32
CA ALA A 260 -17.73 7.14 13.66
C ALA A 260 -18.70 8.28 13.96
N ASP A 261 -19.80 7.94 14.63
CA ASP A 261 -20.75 8.93 15.14
C ASP A 261 -20.15 9.65 16.36
N LEU A 262 -19.25 10.61 16.11
CA LEU A 262 -18.52 11.31 17.16
C LEU A 262 -19.37 12.37 17.86
N GLN A 263 -19.40 12.30 19.18
CA GLN A 263 -19.99 13.29 20.08
C GLN A 263 -18.91 13.87 20.98
N LYS A 264 -19.01 15.17 21.28
CA LYS A 264 -18.04 15.84 22.15
C LYS A 264 -18.07 15.21 23.54
N ALA A 265 -16.92 14.83 24.06
CA ALA A 265 -16.80 14.22 25.37
C ALA A 265 -16.79 15.29 26.48
N GLU A 266 -17.38 14.97 27.63
CA GLU A 266 -17.33 15.82 28.84
C GLU A 266 -15.95 15.77 29.53
N GLY A 267 -15.23 14.66 29.36
CA GLY A 267 -13.95 14.39 30.02
C GLY A 267 -12.78 14.21 29.07
N MET A 268 -11.59 14.18 29.64
CA MET A 268 -10.36 13.83 28.92
C MET A 268 -10.22 12.30 28.83
N HIS A 269 -9.70 11.82 27.70
CA HIS A 269 -9.28 10.44 27.52
C HIS A 269 -7.75 10.38 27.44
N GLU A 270 -7.14 9.50 28.23
CA GLU A 270 -5.70 9.27 28.21
C GLU A 270 -5.36 8.24 27.13
N PHE A 271 -4.66 8.68 26.10
CA PHE A 271 -4.25 7.78 25.02
C PHE A 271 -2.92 7.11 25.37
N GLU A 272 -2.83 5.81 25.08
CA GLU A 272 -1.59 5.04 25.20
C GLU A 272 -0.46 5.68 24.39
N GLN A 273 0.76 5.68 24.93
CA GLN A 273 1.94 6.25 24.27
C GLN A 273 2.90 5.15 23.81
N SER A 274 3.52 5.36 22.64
CA SER A 274 4.53 4.44 22.12
C SER A 274 5.77 4.43 23.04
N PRO A 275 6.31 3.25 23.39
CA PRO A 275 7.57 3.13 24.14
C PRO A 275 8.81 3.39 23.26
N ILE A 276 8.63 3.47 21.93
CA ILE A 276 9.71 3.79 20.99
C ILE A 276 9.91 5.31 21.00
N ASP A 277 11.12 5.79 21.29
CA ASP A 277 11.40 7.24 21.28
C ASP A 277 11.63 7.80 19.88
N LYS A 278 12.24 7.00 18.99
CA LYS A 278 12.51 7.41 17.60
C LYS A 278 11.19 7.75 16.90
N TYR A 279 11.14 8.92 16.26
CA TYR A 279 9.96 9.45 15.55
C TYR A 279 8.67 9.54 16.37
N LYS A 280 8.75 9.48 17.71
CA LYS A 280 7.58 9.56 18.56
C LYS A 280 6.85 10.89 18.37
N VAL A 281 5.55 10.81 18.09
CA VAL A 281 4.65 11.97 18.25
C VAL A 281 4.52 12.27 19.74
N GLN A 282 4.97 13.45 20.16
CA GLN A 282 4.71 13.97 21.50
C GLN A 282 3.31 14.60 21.51
N GLN A 283 2.49 14.20 22.48
CA GLN A 283 1.23 14.87 22.74
C GLN A 283 1.51 16.07 23.64
N PHE A 284 1.19 17.26 23.15
CA PHE A 284 1.12 18.48 23.96
C PHE A 284 -0.34 18.81 24.28
#